data_AF-A0A9P0ECZ1-F1
#
_entry.id   AF-A0A9P0ECZ1-F1
#
_cell.length_a   1.000
_cell.length_b   1.000
_cell.length_c   1.000
_cell.angle_alpha   90.00
_cell.angle_beta   90.00
_cell.angle_gamma   90.00
#
_symmetry.space_group_name_H-M   'P 1'
#
loop_
_entity.id
_entity.type
_entity.pdbx_description
1 polymer ?
#
loop_
_entity_poly.entity_id
_entity_poly.type
_entity_poly.pdbx_seq_one_letter_code
_entity_poly.pdbx_strand_id
1 'polypeptide(L)'
;KIECFVVSINHFCDDLQEENSKFWLKLISNLRTLIIENINSLESFVRRGMTIVSQHPSSVEDYVDTYFQFQQLLIENEEITALIQKTDDYHSILKRWAGEMLPQVESINNLWLNYQSALSHFNNVFGKKVTS
;
A
#
# COMPACT_ATOMS: atom_id res chain seq x y z
N LYS A 1 4.71 39.50 34.32
CA LYS A 1 4.39 40.28 35.54
C LYS A 1 3.72 41.55 35.08
N ILE A 2 2.45 41.75 35.40
CA ILE A 2 1.73 43.00 35.09
C ILE A 2 1.48 43.68 36.44
N GLU A 3 2.17 44.79 36.68
CA GLU A 3 2.06 45.69 37.85
C GLU A 3 1.99 45.01 39.24
N CYS A 4 0.89 44.35 39.61
CA CYS A 4 0.68 43.66 40.89
C CYS A 4 0.35 42.15 40.79
N PHE A 5 0.29 41.55 39.60
CA PHE A 5 -0.07 40.14 39.41
C PHE A 5 1.04 39.31 38.74
N VAL A 6 1.25 38.11 39.27
CA VAL A 6 2.07 37.05 38.66
C VAL A 6 1.12 36.03 38.07
N VAL A 7 0.89 36.10 36.75
CA VAL A 7 0.19 35.03 36.03
C VAL A 7 1.21 33.97 35.68
N SER A 8 1.04 32.77 36.23
CA SER A 8 1.82 31.60 35.85
C SER A 8 1.22 30.99 34.58
N ILE A 9 2.01 30.94 33.51
CA ILE A 9 1.61 30.35 32.21
C ILE A 9 1.99 28.87 32.17
N ASN A 10 2.72 28.37 33.17
CA ASN A 10 3.28 27.01 33.16
C ASN A 10 2.18 25.94 32.99
N HIS A 11 1.07 26.05 33.72
CA HIS A 11 -0.05 25.11 33.57
C HIS A 11 -0.63 25.10 32.16
N PHE A 12 -0.75 26.28 31.52
CA PHE A 12 -1.19 26.35 30.13
C PHE A 12 -0.17 25.75 29.15
N CYS A 13 1.13 25.93 29.40
CA CYS A 13 2.17 25.28 28.61
C CYS A 13 2.13 23.76 28.76
N ASP A 14 1.90 23.25 29.98
CA ASP A 14 1.80 21.81 30.26
C ASP A 14 0.58 21.22 29.54
N ASP A 15 -0.59 21.86 29.65
CA ASP A 15 -1.81 21.45 28.94
C ASP A 15 -1.60 21.42 27.42
N LEU A 16 -0.93 22.44 26.87
CA LEU A 16 -0.64 22.53 25.44
C LEU A 16 0.33 21.43 25.00
N GLN A 17 1.34 21.11 25.81
CA GLN A 17 2.27 20.01 25.55
C GLN A 17 1.56 18.65 25.59
N GLU A 18 0.63 18.46 26.53
CA GLU A 18 -0.16 17.24 26.63
C GLU A 18 -1.02 17.04 25.39
N GLU A 19 -1.78 18.05 24.98
CA GLU A 19 -2.63 17.97 23.79
C GLU A 19 -1.83 17.79 22.50
N ASN A 20 -0.69 18.47 22.37
CA ASN A 20 0.22 18.25 21.25
C ASN A 20 0.73 16.80 21.21
N SER A 21 1.08 16.23 22.37
CA SER A 21 1.55 14.84 22.45
C SER A 21 0.45 13.86 22.04
N LYS A 22 -0.79 14.06 22.52
CA LYS A 22 -1.96 13.25 22.11
C LYS A 22 -2.22 13.33 20.61
N PHE A 23 -2.14 14.53 20.04
CA PHE A 23 -2.28 14.74 18.60
C PHE A 23 -1.25 13.93 17.80
N TRP A 24 0.03 14.01 18.17
CA TRP A 24 1.09 13.26 17.49
C TRP A 24 0.90 11.75 17.59
N LEU A 25 0.54 11.24 18.76
CA LEU A 25 0.24 9.81 18.94
C LEU A 25 -0.93 9.36 18.06
N LYS A 26 -1.99 10.17 17.98
CA LYS A 26 -3.14 9.87 17.13
C LYS A 26 -2.79 9.90 15.65
N LEU A 27 -1.98 10.87 15.23
CA LEU A 27 -1.52 11.00 13.85
C LEU A 27 -0.67 9.79 13.42
N ILE A 28 0.29 9.39 14.25
CA ILE A 28 1.12 8.19 14.03
C ILE A 28 0.25 6.94 13.96
N SER A 29 -0.70 6.80 14.88
CA SER A 29 -1.64 5.68 14.91
C SER A 29 -2.46 5.60 13.62
N ASN A 30 -3.01 6.72 13.16
CA ASN A 30 -3.78 6.77 11.92
C ASN A 30 -2.91 6.46 10.69
N LEU A 31 -1.66 6.95 10.64
CA LEU A 31 -0.73 6.65 9.55
C LEU A 31 -0.41 5.16 9.46
N ARG A 32 -0.19 4.49 10.61
CA ARG A 32 -0.02 3.03 10.65
C ARG A 32 -1.23 2.31 10.08
N THR A 33 -2.43 2.69 10.51
CA THR A 33 -3.68 2.08 10.02
C THR A 33 -3.81 2.22 8.51
N LEU A 34 -3.56 3.41 7.96
CA LEU A 34 -3.62 3.64 6.51
C LEU A 34 -2.61 2.79 5.74
N ILE A 35 -1.38 2.63 6.26
CA ILE A 35 -0.38 1.75 5.64
C ILE A 35 -0.88 0.30 5.64
N ILE A 36 -1.42 -0.18 6.76
CA ILE A 36 -1.95 -1.55 6.87
C ILE A 36 -3.14 -1.78 5.94
N GLU A 37 -4.06 -0.81 5.84
CA GLU A 37 -5.19 -0.86 4.91
C GLU A 37 -4.72 -0.96 3.46
N ASN A 38 -3.74 -0.13 3.06
CA ASN A 38 -3.15 -0.22 1.73
C ASN A 38 -2.52 -1.60 1.48
N ILE A 39 -1.74 -2.11 2.44
CA ILE A 39 -1.11 -3.44 2.34
C ILE A 39 -2.17 -4.52 2.12
N ASN A 40 -3.27 -4.50 2.87
CA ASN A 40 -4.34 -5.50 2.72
C ASN A 40 -4.99 -5.43 1.31
N SER A 41 -5.21 -4.22 0.79
CA SER A 41 -5.71 -4.03 -0.58
C SER A 41 -4.72 -4.55 -1.63
N LEU A 42 -3.44 -4.26 -1.46
CA LEU A 42 -2.37 -4.73 -2.33
C LEU A 42 -2.24 -6.26 -2.30
N GLU A 43 -2.27 -6.88 -1.12
CA GLU A 43 -2.21 -8.35 -0.97
C GLU A 43 -3.39 -9.04 -1.65
N SER A 44 -4.60 -8.50 -1.48
CA SER A 44 -5.81 -9.00 -2.14
C SER A 44 -5.67 -8.95 -3.67
N PHE A 45 -5.20 -7.82 -4.20
CA PHE A 45 -4.95 -7.67 -5.63
C PHE A 45 -3.90 -8.66 -6.12
N VAL A 46 -2.73 -8.70 -5.49
CA VAL A 46 -1.61 -9.56 -5.89
C VAL A 46 -2.04 -11.03 -5.86
N ARG A 47 -2.78 -11.46 -4.85
CA ARG A 47 -3.26 -12.84 -4.75
C ARG A 47 -4.24 -13.20 -5.87
N ARG A 48 -5.19 -12.30 -6.18
CA ARG A 48 -6.12 -12.46 -7.30
C ARG A 48 -5.36 -12.49 -8.63
N GLY A 49 -4.45 -11.54 -8.84
CA GLY A 49 -3.59 -11.45 -10.01
C GLY A 49 -2.77 -12.71 -10.22
N MET A 50 -2.11 -13.20 -9.16
CA MET A 50 -1.34 -14.45 -9.17
C MET A 50 -2.19 -15.66 -9.52
N THR A 51 -3.45 -15.71 -9.06
CA THR A 51 -4.37 -16.80 -9.39
C THR A 51 -4.64 -16.83 -10.89
N ILE A 52 -4.90 -15.68 -11.50
CA ILE A 52 -5.21 -15.56 -12.92
C ILE A 52 -3.97 -15.88 -13.79
N VAL A 53 -2.80 -15.30 -13.48
CA VAL A 53 -1.58 -15.53 -14.27
C VAL A 53 -1.00 -16.94 -14.09
N SER A 54 -1.45 -17.69 -13.07
CA SER A 54 -1.07 -19.09 -12.87
C SER A 54 -2.05 -20.07 -13.54
N GLN A 55 -3.14 -19.60 -14.15
CA GLN A 55 -4.07 -20.46 -14.87
C GLN A 55 -3.45 -20.94 -16.18
N HIS A 56 -3.63 -22.24 -16.44
CA HIS A 56 -3.31 -22.87 -17.71
C HIS A 56 -4.64 -23.30 -18.37
N PRO A 57 -5.25 -22.45 -19.23
CA PRO A 57 -6.51 -22.78 -19.87
C PRO A 57 -6.35 -24.03 -20.75
N SER A 58 -7.26 -24.99 -20.57
CA SER A 58 -7.26 -26.29 -21.27
C SER A 58 -8.27 -26.36 -22.41
N SER A 59 -9.21 -25.42 -22.47
CA SER A 59 -10.18 -25.25 -23.56
C SER A 59 -10.11 -23.84 -24.19
N VAL A 60 -10.79 -23.66 -25.33
CA VAL A 60 -10.87 -22.36 -26.01
C VAL A 60 -11.74 -21.39 -25.22
N GLU A 61 -12.84 -21.86 -24.64
CA GLU A 61 -13.67 -21.06 -23.74
C GLU A 61 -12.87 -20.56 -22.53
N ASP A 62 -12.12 -21.44 -21.86
CA ASP A 62 -11.26 -21.06 -20.72
C ASP A 62 -10.21 -20.02 -21.12
N TYR A 63 -9.66 -20.13 -22.34
CA TYR A 63 -8.69 -19.18 -22.84
C TYR A 63 -9.29 -17.78 -22.98
N VAL A 64 -10.50 -17.67 -23.53
CA VAL A 64 -11.20 -16.39 -23.69
C VAL A 64 -11.48 -15.76 -22.33
N ASP A 65 -11.97 -16.55 -21.37
CA ASP A 65 -12.28 -16.08 -20.02
C ASP A 65 -11.02 -15.61 -19.26
N THR A 66 -9.95 -16.41 -19.26
CA THR A 66 -8.67 -16.02 -18.64
C THR A 66 -8.08 -14.78 -19.31
N TYR A 67 -8.16 -14.67 -20.64
CA TYR A 67 -7.67 -13.50 -21.35
C TYR A 67 -8.47 -12.23 -21.01
N PHE A 68 -9.79 -12.33 -20.89
CA PHE A 68 -10.64 -11.22 -20.46
C PHE A 68 -10.28 -10.75 -19.03
N GLN A 69 -10.11 -11.68 -18.10
CA GLN A 69 -9.67 -11.37 -16.74
C GLN A 69 -8.27 -10.75 -16.70
N PHE A 70 -7.36 -11.22 -17.55
CA PHE A 70 -6.03 -10.63 -17.70
C PHE A 70 -6.08 -9.18 -18.20
N GLN A 71 -6.93 -8.86 -19.17
CA GLN A 71 -7.11 -7.47 -19.63
C GLN A 71 -7.63 -6.56 -18.51
N GLN A 72 -8.57 -7.04 -17.68
CA GLN A 72 -9.04 -6.29 -16.51
C GLN A 72 -7.92 -6.05 -15.50
N LEU A 73 -7.09 -7.07 -15.23
CA LEU A 73 -5.93 -6.93 -14.36
C LEU A 73 -4.96 -5.87 -14.86
N LEU A 74 -4.70 -5.78 -16.17
CA LEU A 74 -3.80 -4.78 -16.75
C LEU A 74 -4.30 -3.36 -16.50
N ILE A 75 -5.61 -3.13 -16.56
CA ILE A 75 -6.21 -1.82 -16.27
C ILE A 75 -6.03 -1.47 -14.79
N GLU A 76 -6.37 -2.40 -13.89
CA GLU A 76 -6.23 -2.19 -12.44
C GLU A 76 -4.75 -2.07 -11.99
N ASN A 77 -3.81 -2.64 -12.75
CA ASN A 77 -2.39 -2.66 -12.43
C ASN A 77 -1.77 -1.25 -12.32
N GLU A 78 -2.27 -0.28 -13.09
CA GLU A 78 -1.83 1.12 -13.00
C GLU A 78 -2.20 1.74 -11.66
N GLU A 79 -3.45 1.56 -11.22
CA GLU A 79 -3.93 2.05 -9.93
C GLU A 79 -3.18 1.42 -8.76
N ILE A 80 -2.88 0.12 -8.86
CA ILE A 80 -2.14 -0.62 -7.84
C ILE A 80 -0.67 -0.20 -7.78
N THR A 81 -0.05 0.10 -8.91
CA THR A 81 1.33 0.63 -8.93
C THR A 81 1.41 1.96 -8.16
N ALA A 82 0.41 2.84 -8.32
CA ALA A 82 0.33 4.08 -7.55
C ALA A 82 0.10 3.82 -6.05
N LEU A 83 -0.69 2.79 -5.70
CA LEU A 83 -0.94 2.42 -4.30
C LEU A 83 0.31 1.90 -3.59
N ILE A 84 1.19 1.17 -4.29
CA ILE A 84 2.50 0.75 -3.74
C ILE A 84 3.37 1.96 -3.45
N GLN A 85 3.53 2.86 -4.42
CA GLN A 85 4.35 4.06 -4.20
C GLN A 85 3.83 4.88 -3.02
N LYS A 86 2.50 5.05 -2.93
CA LYS A 86 1.86 5.75 -1.80
C LYS A 86 2.13 5.07 -0.47
N THR A 87 2.17 3.74 -0.44
CA THR A 87 2.46 2.96 0.77
C THR A 87 3.90 3.14 1.21
N ASP A 88 4.85 3.11 0.27
CA ASP A 88 6.27 3.39 0.54
C ASP A 88 6.48 4.83 1.05
N ASP A 89 5.80 5.81 0.46
CA ASP A 89 5.85 7.21 0.88
C ASP A 89 5.33 7.38 2.33
N TYR A 90 4.20 6.75 2.65
CA TYR A 90 3.63 6.76 3.99
C TYR A 90 4.54 6.06 5.00
N HIS A 91 5.14 4.94 4.62
CA HIS A 91 6.09 4.22 5.47
C HIS A 91 7.36 5.04 5.73
N SER A 92 7.88 5.75 4.73
CA SER A 92 9.00 6.67 4.88
C SER A 92 8.69 7.82 5.85
N ILE A 93 7.47 8.38 5.76
CA ILE A 93 7.00 9.40 6.71
C ILE A 93 6.90 8.83 8.13
N LEU A 94 6.32 7.63 8.29
CA LEU A 94 6.20 6.97 9.60
C LEU A 94 7.59 6.72 10.21
N LYS A 95 8.54 6.24 9.42
CA LYS A 95 9.93 6.04 9.86
C LYS A 95 10.57 7.35 10.31
N ARG A 96 10.34 8.46 9.59
CA ARG A 96 10.87 9.78 9.97
C ARG A 96 10.23 10.33 11.23
N TRP A 97 8.92 10.15 11.43
CA TRP A 97 8.19 10.71 12.57
C TRP A 97 8.31 9.88 13.85
N ALA A 98 8.28 8.55 13.72
CA ALA A 98 8.19 7.63 14.85
C ALA A 98 9.42 6.72 15.01
N GLY A 99 10.38 6.76 14.07
CA GLY A 99 11.53 5.83 14.08
C GLY A 99 11.15 4.37 13.84
N GLU A 100 9.92 4.11 13.41
CA GLU A 100 9.34 2.78 13.29
C GLU A 100 9.48 2.24 11.87
N MET A 101 9.68 0.92 11.77
CA MET A 101 9.58 0.21 10.51
C MET A 101 8.51 -0.87 10.59
N LEU A 102 7.71 -0.99 9.52
CA LEU A 102 6.68 -2.00 9.36
C LEU A 102 7.19 -3.06 8.38
N PRO A 103 7.59 -4.26 8.85
CA PRO A 103 8.13 -5.32 7.98
C PRO A 103 7.15 -5.77 6.89
N GLN A 104 5.86 -5.56 7.10
CA GLN A 104 4.81 -5.88 6.14
C GLN A 104 4.96 -5.11 4.82
N VAL A 105 5.53 -3.89 4.85
CA VAL A 105 5.79 -3.09 3.64
C VAL A 105 6.82 -3.78 2.75
N GLU A 106 7.90 -4.30 3.33
CA GLU A 106 8.91 -5.06 2.58
C GLU A 106 8.34 -6.37 2.04
N SER A 107 7.51 -7.05 2.83
CA SER A 107 6.82 -8.28 2.40
C SER A 107 5.94 -8.04 1.18
N ILE A 108 5.10 -7.00 1.18
CA ILE A 108 4.21 -6.71 0.04
C ILE A 108 5.00 -6.26 -1.19
N ASN A 109 6.10 -5.51 -1.02
CA ASN A 109 6.96 -5.12 -2.13
C ASN A 109 7.60 -6.34 -2.82
N ASN A 110 8.01 -7.35 -2.04
CA ASN A 110 8.51 -8.61 -2.60
C ASN A 110 7.40 -9.40 -3.33
N LEU A 111 6.19 -9.47 -2.75
CA LEU A 111 5.04 -10.11 -3.40
C LEU A 111 4.67 -9.41 -4.72
N TRP A 112 4.72 -8.09 -4.74
CA TRP A 112 4.50 -7.29 -5.93
C TRP A 112 5.53 -7.56 -7.03
N LEU A 113 6.83 -7.57 -6.70
CA LEU A 113 7.89 -7.87 -7.67
C LEU A 113 7.72 -9.27 -8.28
N ASN A 114 7.37 -10.25 -7.45
CA ASN A 114 7.07 -11.61 -7.92
C ASN A 114 5.86 -11.63 -8.87
N TYR A 115 4.80 -10.91 -8.52
CA TYR A 115 3.63 -10.76 -9.39
C TYR A 115 3.98 -10.08 -10.72
N GLN A 116 4.75 -8.98 -10.72
CA GLN A 116 5.17 -8.31 -11.94
C GLN A 116 5.97 -9.24 -12.86
N SER A 117 6.85 -10.07 -12.29
CA SER A 117 7.59 -11.08 -13.03
C SER A 117 6.66 -12.13 -13.64
N ALA A 118 5.69 -12.64 -12.88
CA ALA A 118 4.71 -13.61 -13.37
C ALA A 118 3.81 -13.01 -14.47
N LEU A 119 3.37 -11.76 -14.29
CA LEU A 119 2.57 -11.02 -15.26
C LEU A 119 3.33 -10.81 -16.57
N SER A 120 4.61 -10.43 -16.50
CA SER A 120 5.47 -10.28 -17.69
C SER A 120 5.63 -11.60 -18.44
N HIS A 121 5.87 -12.70 -17.71
CA HIS A 121 5.94 -14.03 -18.31
C HIS A 121 4.63 -14.43 -18.99
N PHE A 122 3.50 -14.24 -18.31
CA PHE A 122 2.18 -14.53 -18.85
C PHE A 122 1.89 -13.71 -20.12
N ASN A 123 2.20 -12.41 -20.10
CA ASN A 123 2.04 -11.53 -21.26
C ASN A 123 2.90 -11.99 -22.46
N ASN A 124 4.12 -12.47 -22.22
CA ASN A 124 4.98 -13.00 -23.28
C ASN A 124 4.42 -14.30 -23.90
N VAL A 125 3.76 -15.14 -23.10
CA VAL A 125 3.17 -16.41 -23.57
C VAL A 125 1.86 -16.16 -24.31
N PHE A 126 0.97 -15.33 -23.76
CA PHE A 126 -0.33 -15.04 -24.35
C PHE A 126 -0.25 -14.03 -25.50
N GLY A 127 0.61 -13.02 -25.40
CA GLY A 127 0.83 -12.04 -26.46
C GLY A 127 1.41 -12.63 -27.75
N LYS A 128 2.20 -13.71 -27.65
CA LYS A 128 2.70 -14.45 -28.83
C LYS A 128 1.62 -15.29 -29.52
N LYS A 129 0.61 -15.76 -28.79
CA LYS A 129 -0.47 -16.60 -29.36
C LYS A 129 -1.51 -15.83 -30.17
N VAL A 130 -1.55 -14.50 -30.07
CA VAL A 130 -2.50 -13.65 -30.83
C VAL A 130 -2.00 -13.34 -32.25
N THR A 131 -0.71 -13.55 -32.54
CA THR A 131 -0.09 -13.23 -33.84
C THR A 131 0.26 -14.46 -34.69
N SER A 132 -0.06 -15.67 -34.23
CA SER A 132 0.11 -16.94 -34.97
C SER A 132 -1.24 -17.52 -35.33
#